data_AF-A0A7W4A1C3-F1
#
_entry.id   AF-A0A7W4A1C3-F1
#
_cell.length_a   1.000
_cell.length_b   1.000
_cell.length_c   1.000
_cell.angle_alpha   90.00
_cell.angle_beta   90.00
_cell.angle_gamma   90.00
#
_symmetry.space_group_name_H-M   'P 1'
#
loop_
_entity.id
_entity.type
_entity.pdbx_description
1 polymer ?
#
loop_
_entity_poly.entity_id
_entity_poly.type
_entity_poly.pdbx_seq_one_letter_code
_entity_poly.pdbx_strand_id
1 'polypeptide(L)'
;MEGKETMGVFREDTQKRYDAACYAFSEAQNLTEVGKLTGIKKLGDKLNPSQPHKLSAFELKMITKATGDCTLINGMLLSLDMVAVRVNRDCEETTLAKRALLHSQNAGNLATEALENAGKTVLPRRKTQKLLDTCHAGIANLVLLANDLENRTSGVSPFLAMTTEFVMNNGAPGLA
;
A
#
# COMPACT_ATOMS: atom_id res chain seq x y z
N MET A 1 -11.66 6.65 -30.45
CA MET A 1 -11.74 7.88 -29.63
C MET A 1 -11.96 7.53 -28.16
N GLU A 2 -12.77 6.51 -27.85
CA GLU A 2 -13.02 5.95 -26.50
C GLU A 2 -11.76 5.74 -25.62
N GLY A 3 -10.70 5.08 -26.10
CA GLY A 3 -9.53 4.78 -25.27
C GLY A 3 -8.68 6.00 -24.85
N LYS A 4 -8.74 7.11 -25.59
CA LYS A 4 -7.99 8.34 -25.21
C LYS A 4 -8.75 9.15 -24.14
N GLU A 5 -10.07 9.14 -24.18
CA GLU A 5 -10.91 9.81 -23.17
C GLU A 5 -10.83 9.07 -21.84
N THR A 6 -10.86 7.73 -21.84
CA THR A 6 -10.71 6.92 -20.62
C THR A 6 -9.36 7.13 -19.94
N MET A 7 -8.27 7.22 -20.71
CA MET A 7 -6.93 7.49 -20.16
C MET A 7 -6.76 8.93 -19.66
N GLY A 8 -7.47 9.89 -20.25
CA GLY A 8 -7.52 11.27 -19.77
C GLY A 8 -8.15 11.37 -18.39
N VAL A 9 -9.34 10.77 -18.22
CA VAL A 9 -10.06 10.72 -16.94
C VAL A 9 -9.24 10.01 -15.87
N PHE A 10 -8.65 8.85 -16.20
CA PHE A 10 -7.78 8.11 -15.28
C PHE A 10 -6.60 8.96 -14.77
N ARG A 11 -5.96 9.71 -15.68
CA ARG A 11 -4.83 10.58 -15.31
C ARG A 11 -5.26 11.68 -14.34
N GLU A 12 -6.40 12.32 -14.57
CA GLU A 12 -6.92 13.38 -13.69
C GLU A 12 -7.27 12.83 -12.31
N ASP A 13 -7.94 11.68 -12.25
CA ASP A 13 -8.31 11.06 -10.98
C ASP A 13 -7.09 10.57 -10.19
N THR A 14 -6.09 10.02 -10.89
CA THR A 14 -4.81 9.63 -10.29
C THR A 14 -4.10 10.84 -9.70
N GLN A 15 -4.05 11.96 -10.43
CA GLN A 15 -3.42 13.19 -9.96
C GLN A 15 -4.15 13.75 -8.72
N LYS A 16 -5.49 13.82 -8.75
CA LYS A 16 -6.29 14.29 -7.60
C LYS A 16 -6.05 13.46 -6.34
N ARG A 17 -6.02 12.13 -6.48
CA ARG A 17 -5.77 11.20 -5.35
C ARG A 17 -4.36 11.37 -4.78
N TYR A 18 -3.36 11.50 -5.64
CA TYR A 18 -1.99 11.75 -5.22
C TYR A 18 -1.85 13.10 -4.53
N ASP A 19 -2.45 14.16 -5.07
CA ASP A 19 -2.42 15.49 -4.48
C ASP A 19 -3.08 15.53 -3.09
N ALA A 20 -4.24 14.87 -2.93
CA ALA A 20 -4.88 14.71 -1.64
C ALA A 20 -4.00 13.97 -0.62
N ALA A 21 -3.28 12.94 -1.06
CA ALA A 21 -2.33 12.22 -0.20
C ALA A 21 -1.15 13.10 0.22
N CYS A 22 -0.64 13.95 -0.68
CA CYS A 22 0.42 14.91 -0.34
C CYS A 22 -0.01 15.92 0.72
N TYR A 23 -1.24 16.45 0.62
CA TYR A 23 -1.80 17.34 1.64
C TYR A 23 -1.97 16.62 2.98
N ALA A 24 -2.61 15.44 2.97
CA ALA A 24 -2.83 14.65 4.18
C ALA A 24 -1.52 14.27 4.89
N PHE A 25 -0.49 13.89 4.13
CA PHE A 25 0.83 13.57 4.68
C PHE A 25 1.50 14.81 5.28
N SER A 26 1.37 15.96 4.62
CA SER A 26 1.94 17.23 5.08
C SER A 26 1.28 17.75 6.36
N GLU A 27 -0.01 17.47 6.55
CA GLU A 27 -0.74 17.78 7.79
C GLU A 27 -0.40 16.81 8.93
N ALA A 28 -0.14 15.54 8.62
CA ALA A 28 0.09 14.51 9.61
C ALA A 28 1.54 14.46 10.14
N GLN A 29 2.53 14.88 9.35
CA GLN A 29 3.95 14.67 9.64
C GLN A 29 4.74 15.98 9.76
N ASN A 30 5.76 15.99 10.63
CA ASN A 30 6.70 17.11 10.70
C ASN A 30 7.69 17.05 9.53
N LEU A 31 7.40 17.78 8.46
CA LEU A 31 8.21 17.77 7.22
C LEU A 31 9.68 18.15 7.43
N THR A 32 9.98 18.99 8.43
CA THR A 32 11.36 19.38 8.75
C THR A 32 12.14 18.20 9.31
N GLU A 33 11.52 17.44 10.21
CA GLU A 33 12.11 16.25 10.81
C GLU A 33 12.26 15.12 9.79
N VAL A 34 11.21 14.86 9.01
CA VAL A 34 11.25 13.85 7.93
C VAL A 34 12.33 14.19 6.90
N GLY A 35 12.46 15.46 6.51
CA GLY A 35 13.52 15.90 5.60
C GLY A 35 14.93 15.65 6.16
N LYS A 36 15.13 15.87 7.48
CA LYS A 36 16.42 15.57 8.13
C LYS A 36 16.72 14.07 8.17
N LEU A 37 15.75 13.24 8.52
CA LEU A 37 15.90 11.79 8.61
C LEU A 37 16.18 11.14 7.25
N THR A 38 15.54 11.64 6.21
CA THR A 38 15.63 11.08 4.85
C THR A 38 16.73 11.73 4.00
N GLY A 39 17.26 12.88 4.42
CA GLY A 39 18.17 13.70 3.63
C GLY A 39 17.50 14.45 2.47
N ILE A 40 16.17 14.40 2.36
CA ILE A 40 15.42 15.01 1.27
C ILE A 40 15.33 16.51 1.50
N LYS A 41 15.90 17.28 0.58
CA LYS A 41 15.84 18.74 0.59
C LYS A 41 14.49 19.23 0.09
N LYS A 42 13.98 20.29 0.73
CA LYS A 42 12.76 20.98 0.34
C LYS A 42 11.54 20.05 0.24
N LEU A 43 11.34 19.19 1.23
CA LEU A 43 10.25 18.20 1.22
C LEU A 43 8.86 18.87 1.09
N GLY A 44 8.62 20.01 1.73
CA GLY A 44 7.35 20.76 1.59
C GLY A 44 7.08 21.25 0.17
N ASP A 45 8.11 21.74 -0.52
CA ASP A 45 8.03 22.12 -1.93
C ASP A 45 7.68 20.92 -2.81
N LYS A 46 8.30 19.76 -2.53
CA LYS A 46 8.08 18.52 -3.30
C LYS A 46 6.71 17.89 -3.09
N LEU A 47 6.10 18.12 -1.92
CA LEU A 47 4.75 17.67 -1.60
C LEU A 47 3.69 18.64 -2.12
N ASN A 48 4.04 19.87 -2.49
CA ASN A 48 3.08 20.84 -3.00
C ASN A 48 2.68 20.50 -4.46
N PRO A 49 1.40 20.16 -4.74
CA PRO A 49 0.94 19.86 -6.09
C PRO A 49 1.16 21.00 -7.10
N SER A 50 1.12 22.25 -6.64
CA SER A 50 1.31 23.44 -7.48
C SER A 50 2.76 23.66 -7.91
N GLN A 51 3.73 22.98 -7.28
CA GLN A 51 5.13 23.11 -7.63
C GLN A 51 5.57 22.05 -8.66
N PRO A 52 6.56 22.37 -9.52
CA PRO A 52 7.03 21.47 -10.57
C PRO A 52 7.89 20.32 -10.03
N HIS A 53 8.45 20.46 -8.82
CA HIS A 53 9.28 19.43 -8.22
C HIS A 53 8.40 18.34 -7.61
N LYS A 54 8.44 17.14 -8.19
CA LYS A 54 7.72 15.97 -7.66
C LYS A 54 8.67 15.03 -6.93
N LEU A 55 8.12 14.27 -5.98
CA LEU A 55 8.86 13.19 -5.32
C LEU A 55 9.19 12.08 -6.32
N SER A 56 10.43 11.60 -6.28
CA SER A 56 10.80 10.37 -6.98
C SER A 56 10.31 9.13 -6.23
N ALA A 57 10.18 8.00 -6.93
CA ALA A 57 9.82 6.72 -6.30
C ALA A 57 10.78 6.33 -5.17
N PHE A 58 12.06 6.65 -5.31
CA PHE A 58 13.07 6.41 -4.28
C PHE A 58 12.82 7.27 -3.03
N GLU A 59 12.50 8.55 -3.21
CA GLU A 59 12.18 9.47 -2.11
C GLU A 59 10.92 9.03 -1.36
N LEU A 60 9.89 8.60 -2.09
CA LEU A 60 8.67 8.04 -1.51
C LEU A 60 8.97 6.82 -0.62
N LYS A 61 9.84 5.91 -1.08
CA LYS A 61 10.29 4.76 -0.29
C LYS A 61 11.03 5.19 0.99
N MET A 62 11.94 6.16 0.89
CA MET A 62 12.70 6.66 2.03
C MET A 62 11.79 7.32 3.08
N ILE A 63 10.87 8.17 2.63
CA ILE A 63 9.87 8.83 3.49
C ILE A 63 9.01 7.79 4.19
N THR A 64 8.48 6.81 3.45
CA THR A 64 7.63 5.76 4.01
C THR A 64 8.39 4.89 5.02
N LYS A 65 9.67 4.57 4.76
CA LYS A 65 10.50 3.81 5.71
C LYS A 65 10.77 4.61 6.98
N ALA A 66 11.06 5.90 6.86
CA ALA A 66 11.40 6.78 7.98
C ALA A 66 10.20 7.11 8.88
N THR A 67 9.04 7.42 8.28
CA THR A 67 7.83 7.81 9.02
C THR A 67 6.95 6.63 9.39
N GLY A 68 7.03 5.55 8.60
CA GLY A 68 6.08 4.44 8.68
C GLY A 68 4.70 4.73 8.12
N ASP A 69 4.48 5.93 7.59
CA ASP A 69 3.22 6.38 7.03
C ASP A 69 3.16 6.02 5.54
N CYS A 70 2.17 5.19 5.17
CA CYS A 70 1.96 4.71 3.80
C CYS A 70 1.04 5.62 2.98
N THR A 71 0.60 6.78 3.49
CA THR A 71 -0.36 7.68 2.84
C THR A 71 0.05 8.04 1.41
N LEU A 72 1.30 8.42 1.19
CA LEU A 72 1.79 8.80 -0.15
C LEU A 72 1.77 7.63 -1.14
N ILE A 73 2.17 6.43 -0.70
CA ILE A 73 2.13 5.22 -1.55
C ILE A 73 0.69 4.84 -1.85
N ASN A 74 -0.20 4.88 -0.85
CA ASN A 74 -1.62 4.61 -1.04
C ASN A 74 -2.26 5.60 -2.01
N GLY A 75 -1.88 6.89 -1.97
CA GLY A 75 -2.34 7.88 -2.94
C GLY A 75 -2.07 7.50 -4.39
N MET A 76 -0.95 6.79 -4.65
CA MET A 76 -0.62 6.26 -5.98
C MET A 76 -1.41 4.98 -6.30
N LEU A 77 -1.44 4.03 -5.36
CA LEU A 77 -2.00 2.70 -5.57
C LEU A 77 -3.53 2.67 -5.66
N LEU A 78 -4.22 3.60 -5.00
CA LEU A 78 -5.69 3.64 -4.96
C LEU A 78 -6.34 3.90 -6.33
N SER A 79 -5.60 4.46 -7.29
CA SER A 79 -6.08 4.60 -8.67
C SER A 79 -6.11 3.26 -9.41
N LEU A 80 -5.31 2.30 -8.96
CA LEU A 80 -5.17 0.95 -9.51
C LEU A 80 -5.91 -0.10 -8.67
N ASP A 81 -6.82 0.34 -7.79
CA ASP A 81 -7.52 -0.51 -6.82
C ASP A 81 -6.58 -1.35 -5.93
N MET A 82 -5.38 -0.82 -5.67
CA MET A 82 -4.39 -1.43 -4.80
C MET A 82 -4.25 -0.66 -3.49
N VAL A 83 -3.84 -1.37 -2.44
CA VAL A 83 -3.52 -0.79 -1.13
C VAL A 83 -2.17 -1.29 -0.67
N ALA A 84 -1.32 -0.39 -0.18
CA ALA A 84 -0.06 -0.76 0.42
C ALA A 84 -0.30 -1.30 1.83
N VAL A 85 0.15 -2.54 2.04
CA VAL A 85 0.19 -3.14 3.37
C VAL A 85 1.63 -3.24 3.82
N ARG A 86 1.95 -2.55 4.92
CA ARG A 86 3.29 -2.57 5.49
C ARG A 86 3.50 -3.83 6.30
N VAL A 87 4.51 -4.61 5.94
CA VAL A 87 4.87 -5.85 6.61
C VAL A 87 6.15 -5.63 7.38
N ASN A 88 6.10 -5.86 8.70
CA ASN A 88 7.31 -5.84 9.52
C ASN A 88 7.91 -7.25 9.57
N ARG A 89 9.07 -7.42 8.94
CA ARG A 89 9.79 -8.70 8.90
C ARG A 89 10.62 -8.97 10.16
N ASP A 90 10.84 -7.95 10.98
CA ASP A 90 11.65 -8.06 12.21
C ASP A 90 10.83 -8.60 13.40
N CYS A 91 9.59 -9.01 13.18
CA CYS A 91 8.77 -9.67 14.19
C CYS A 91 9.31 -11.09 14.40
N GLU A 92 9.40 -11.53 15.67
CA GLU A 92 9.90 -12.85 16.07
C GLU A 92 9.48 -13.97 15.11
N GLU A 93 10.42 -14.86 14.80
CA GLU A 93 10.14 -16.06 14.00
C GLU A 93 8.92 -16.77 14.57
N THR A 94 7.85 -16.82 13.78
CA THR A 94 6.58 -17.38 14.17
C THR A 94 6.31 -18.61 13.31
N THR A 95 5.76 -19.66 13.91
CA THR A 95 5.47 -20.89 13.17
C THR A 95 4.32 -20.67 12.18
N LEU A 96 4.29 -21.47 11.12
CA LEU A 96 3.18 -21.46 10.14
C LEU A 96 1.82 -21.62 10.83
N ALA A 97 1.74 -22.53 11.81
CA ALA A 97 0.54 -22.74 12.61
C ALA A 97 0.14 -21.48 13.41
N LYS A 98 1.11 -20.81 14.04
CA LYS A 98 0.85 -19.55 14.77
C LYS A 98 0.37 -18.45 13.83
N ARG A 99 0.94 -18.30 12.64
CA ARG A 99 0.47 -17.33 11.64
C ARG A 99 -0.93 -17.65 11.12
N ALA A 100 -1.26 -18.92 10.88
CA ALA A 100 -2.61 -19.32 10.49
C ALA A 100 -3.65 -19.04 11.58
N LEU A 101 -3.29 -19.28 12.85
CA LEU A 101 -4.14 -18.94 14.00
C LEU A 101 -4.32 -17.42 14.16
N LEU A 102 -3.23 -16.63 14.04
CA LEU A 102 -3.30 -15.17 14.05
C LEU A 102 -4.18 -14.62 12.92
N HIS A 103 -4.12 -15.23 11.73
CA HIS A 103 -5.02 -14.86 10.64
C HIS A 103 -6.49 -15.13 11.00
N SER A 104 -6.77 -16.31 11.57
CA SER A 104 -8.11 -16.69 12.02
C SER A 104 -8.64 -15.72 13.08
N GLN A 105 -7.78 -15.30 14.01
CA GLN A 105 -8.11 -14.28 15.01
C GLN A 105 -8.44 -12.93 14.36
N ASN A 106 -7.61 -12.45 13.43
CA ASN A 106 -7.84 -11.20 12.71
C ASN A 106 -9.15 -11.24 11.91
N ALA A 107 -9.45 -12.39 11.26
CA ALA A 107 -10.71 -12.59 10.56
C ALA A 107 -11.92 -12.57 11.52
N GLY A 108 -11.81 -13.20 12.69
CA GLY A 108 -12.85 -13.16 13.73
C GLY A 108 -13.07 -11.75 14.30
N ASN A 109 -11.99 -11.00 14.54
CA ASN A 109 -12.07 -9.60 14.96
C ASN A 109 -12.76 -8.75 13.88
N LEU A 110 -12.37 -8.91 12.61
CA LEU A 110 -12.99 -8.22 11.49
C LEU A 110 -14.49 -8.54 11.38
N ALA A 111 -14.87 -9.81 11.52
CA ALA A 111 -16.27 -10.22 11.51
C ALA A 111 -17.07 -9.56 12.65
N THR A 112 -16.48 -9.48 13.85
CA THR A 112 -17.09 -8.81 15.00
C THR A 112 -17.29 -7.32 14.72
N GLU A 113 -16.25 -6.63 14.25
CA GLU A 113 -16.32 -5.21 13.90
C GLU A 113 -17.30 -4.92 12.76
N ALA A 114 -17.40 -5.82 11.78
CA ALA A 114 -18.38 -5.71 10.70
C ALA A 114 -19.81 -5.88 11.23
N LEU A 115 -20.07 -6.87 12.09
CA LEU A 115 -21.38 -7.11 12.70
C LEU A 115 -21.85 -5.92 13.56
N GLU A 116 -20.96 -5.34 14.37
CA GLU A 116 -21.25 -4.13 15.16
C GLU A 116 -21.69 -2.92 14.31
N ASN A 117 -21.41 -2.97 13.02
CA ASN A 117 -21.65 -1.89 12.07
C ASN A 117 -22.59 -2.30 10.92
N ALA A 118 -23.13 -3.53 10.93
CA ALA A 118 -23.92 -4.09 9.83
C ALA A 118 -25.21 -3.30 9.52
N GLY A 119 -25.77 -2.60 10.50
CA GLY A 119 -26.97 -1.77 10.33
C GLY A 119 -26.71 -0.35 9.80
N LYS A 120 -25.47 0.00 9.44
CA LYS A 120 -25.08 1.36 9.05
C LYS A 120 -24.66 1.45 7.60
N THR A 121 -25.33 2.30 6.84
CA THR A 121 -24.97 2.61 5.44
C THR A 121 -23.72 3.49 5.35
N VAL A 122 -23.44 4.30 6.39
CA VAL A 122 -22.29 5.21 6.47
C VAL A 122 -21.60 5.05 7.82
N LEU A 123 -20.28 4.89 7.80
CA LEU A 123 -19.47 4.74 8.99
C LEU A 123 -18.74 6.04 9.34
N PRO A 124 -18.67 6.43 10.64
CA PRO A 124 -17.80 7.51 11.08
C PRO A 124 -16.33 7.20 10.75
N ARG A 125 -15.55 8.20 10.36
CA ARG A 125 -14.14 8.08 9.95
C ARG A 125 -13.30 7.21 10.89
N ARG A 126 -13.46 7.39 12.21
CA ARG A 126 -12.73 6.61 13.22
C ARG A 126 -13.05 5.11 13.17
N LYS A 127 -14.31 4.73 12.91
CA LYS A 127 -14.73 3.33 12.80
C LYS A 127 -14.25 2.71 11.50
N THR A 128 -14.33 3.46 10.40
CA THR A 128 -13.75 3.05 9.11
C THR A 128 -12.25 2.81 9.24
N GLN A 129 -11.52 3.71 9.89
CA GLN A 129 -10.08 3.54 10.10
C GLN A 129 -9.77 2.30 10.91
N LYS A 130 -10.50 2.07 12.02
CA LYS A 130 -10.32 0.87 12.85
C LYS A 130 -10.52 -0.42 12.03
N LEU A 131 -11.58 -0.47 11.23
CA LEU A 131 -11.89 -1.63 10.38
C LEU A 131 -10.79 -1.85 9.33
N LEU A 132 -10.30 -0.78 8.72
CA LEU A 132 -9.18 -0.83 7.77
C LEU A 132 -7.88 -1.29 8.45
N ASP A 133 -7.60 -0.84 9.67
CA ASP A 133 -6.43 -1.27 10.43
C ASP A 133 -6.49 -2.78 10.72
N THR A 134 -7.66 -3.31 11.10
CA THR A 134 -7.90 -4.75 11.28
C THR A 134 -7.68 -5.52 9.97
N CYS A 135 -8.20 -5.02 8.84
CA CYS A 135 -7.96 -5.60 7.52
C CYS A 135 -6.47 -5.62 7.17
N HIS A 136 -5.77 -4.50 7.34
CA HIS A 136 -4.35 -4.38 7.04
C HIS A 136 -3.50 -5.32 7.91
N ALA A 137 -3.83 -5.48 9.19
CA ALA A 137 -3.17 -6.44 10.07
C ALA A 137 -3.39 -7.90 9.59
N GLY A 138 -4.60 -8.22 9.14
CA GLY A 138 -4.93 -9.51 8.54
C GLY A 138 -4.10 -9.79 7.28
N ILE A 139 -4.04 -8.83 6.35
CA ILE A 139 -3.28 -8.94 5.10
C ILE A 139 -1.78 -9.01 5.39
N ALA A 140 -1.26 -8.19 6.31
CA ALA A 140 0.16 -8.21 6.66
C ALA A 140 0.59 -9.59 7.18
N ASN A 141 -0.24 -10.20 8.03
CA ASN A 141 0.00 -11.55 8.52
C ASN A 141 -0.09 -12.61 7.41
N LEU A 142 -1.01 -12.47 6.45
CA LEU A 142 -1.06 -13.35 5.26
C LEU A 142 0.18 -13.21 4.38
N VAL A 143 0.70 -12.00 4.19
CA VAL A 143 1.95 -11.79 3.44
C VAL A 143 3.13 -12.45 4.17
N LEU A 144 3.20 -12.35 5.49
CA LEU A 144 4.23 -13.06 6.26
C LEU A 144 4.08 -14.58 6.17
N LEU A 145 2.84 -15.10 6.22
CA LEU A 145 2.55 -16.52 6.03
C LEU A 145 3.00 -17.00 4.65
N ALA A 146 2.72 -16.23 3.59
CA ALA A 146 3.18 -16.51 2.25
C ALA A 146 4.71 -16.56 2.19
N ASN A 147 5.41 -15.54 2.70
CA ASN A 147 6.89 -15.53 2.74
C ASN A 147 7.46 -16.75 3.48
N ASP A 148 6.87 -17.14 4.62
CA ASP A 148 7.31 -18.33 5.37
C ASP A 148 7.12 -19.63 4.56
N LEU A 149 6.03 -19.73 3.79
CA LEU A 149 5.80 -20.86 2.87
C LEU A 149 6.79 -20.86 1.71
N GLU A 150 7.10 -19.70 1.13
CA GLU A 150 8.10 -19.57 0.08
C GLU A 150 9.49 -19.98 0.57
N ASN A 151 9.90 -19.52 1.76
CA ASN A 151 11.19 -19.88 2.37
C ASN A 151 11.30 -21.37 2.73
N ARG A 152 10.19 -22.05 3.02
CA ARG A 152 10.16 -23.50 3.26
C ARG A 152 10.14 -24.30 1.97
N THR A 153 9.65 -23.71 0.88
CA THR A 153 9.56 -24.31 -0.44
C THR A 153 10.77 -23.86 -1.28
N SER A 154 11.97 -24.23 -0.84
CA SER A 154 13.22 -23.97 -1.56
C SER A 154 13.25 -24.73 -2.89
N GLY A 155 12.61 -24.17 -3.91
CA GLY A 155 12.60 -24.69 -5.28
C GLY A 155 12.53 -23.57 -6.31
N VAL A 156 11.54 -22.69 -6.20
CA VAL A 156 11.39 -21.44 -6.97
C VAL A 156 10.44 -20.54 -6.18
N SER A 157 10.80 -19.30 -5.85
CA SER A 157 9.87 -18.39 -5.15
C SER A 157 8.69 -18.04 -6.08
N PRO A 158 7.43 -18.32 -5.69
CA PRO A 158 6.23 -18.03 -6.48
C PRO A 158 6.12 -16.60 -6.98
N PHE A 159 6.58 -15.60 -6.21
CA PHE A 159 6.62 -14.21 -6.69
C PHE A 159 7.57 -14.02 -7.90
N LEU A 160 8.75 -14.67 -7.90
CA LEU A 160 9.61 -14.68 -9.08
C LEU A 160 8.95 -15.43 -10.24
N ALA A 161 8.27 -16.55 -9.98
CA ALA A 161 7.53 -17.28 -11.01
C ALA A 161 6.44 -16.42 -11.66
N MET A 162 5.68 -15.64 -10.88
CA MET A 162 4.70 -14.67 -11.39
C MET A 162 5.35 -13.56 -12.21
N THR A 163 6.52 -13.05 -11.80
CA THR A 163 7.25 -12.05 -12.60
C THR A 163 7.76 -12.63 -13.93
N THR A 164 8.22 -13.89 -13.94
CA THR A 164 8.66 -14.56 -15.16
C THR A 164 7.49 -14.90 -16.07
N GLU A 165 6.36 -15.36 -15.53
CA GLU A 165 5.14 -15.61 -16.32
C GLU A 165 4.57 -14.31 -16.89
N PHE A 166 4.59 -13.20 -16.16
CA PHE A 166 4.17 -11.91 -16.71
C PHE A 166 5.08 -11.45 -17.87
N VAL A 167 6.40 -11.59 -17.75
CA VAL A 167 7.34 -11.24 -18.82
C VAL A 167 7.23 -12.20 -20.02
N MET A 168 7.00 -13.50 -19.78
CA MET A 168 6.87 -14.49 -20.85
C MET A 168 5.49 -14.43 -21.55
N ASN A 169 4.42 -14.13 -20.82
CA ASN A 169 3.05 -14.15 -21.34
C ASN A 169 2.60 -12.78 -21.89
N ASN A 170 3.22 -11.67 -21.44
CA ASN A 170 2.99 -10.32 -22.01
C ASN A 170 4.17 -9.81 -22.86
N GLY A 171 5.14 -10.67 -23.20
CA GLY A 171 6.19 -10.41 -24.17
C GLY A 171 5.66 -10.48 -25.62
N ALA A 172 5.00 -9.41 -26.05
CA ALA A 172 4.66 -9.03 -27.43
C ALA A 172 3.67 -9.93 -28.23
N PRO A 173 2.36 -9.62 -28.24
CA PRO A 173 1.52 -9.97 -29.37
C PRO A 173 1.76 -8.95 -30.51
N GLY A 174 2.43 -9.40 -31.57
CA GLY A 174 2.42 -8.73 -32.87
C GLY A 174 3.75 -8.18 -33.36
N LEU A 175 4.67 -9.06 -33.76
CA LEU A 175 5.57 -8.87 -34.89
C LEU A 175 5.96 -10.25 -35.44
N ALA A 176 5.11 -10.78 -36.33
CA ALA A 176 5.44 -11.77 -37.35
C ALA A 176 4.38 -11.65 -38.47
#